data_AF-A0A7K2LRT4-F1
#
_entry.id   AF-A0A7K2LRT4-F1
#
_cell.length_a   1.000
_cell.length_b   1.000
_cell.length_c   1.000
_cell.angle_alpha   90.00
_cell.angle_beta   90.00
_cell.angle_gamma   90.00
#
_symmetry.space_group_name_H-M   'P 1'
#
loop_
_entity.id
_entity.type
_entity.pdbx_description
1 polymer ?
#
loop_
_entity_poly.entity_id
_entity_poly.type
_entity_poly.pdbx_seq_one_letter_code
_entity_poly.pdbx_strand_id
1 'polypeptide(L)' 'MSERSPAPGGLALLQSLVNTLDIETGADRLDTPQGRADFGIAEADLAGARELRESLRAALLAHAGHPPHRAVTPLGE' A
#
# COMPACT_ATOMS: atom_id res chain seq x y z
N MET A 1 21.17 -9.03 7.26
CA MET A 1 19.97 -8.69 6.47
C MET A 1 19.78 -9.81 5.47
N SER A 2 18.85 -10.75 5.68
CA SER A 2 18.54 -11.69 4.59
C SER A 2 18.04 -10.88 3.42
N GLU A 3 18.71 -10.97 2.28
CA GLU A 3 18.28 -10.39 1.02
C GLU A 3 16.95 -11.05 0.65
N ARG A 4 15.87 -10.47 1.13
CA ARG A 4 14.52 -10.91 0.78
C ARG A 4 14.35 -10.52 -0.68
N SER A 5 14.31 -11.51 -1.56
CA SER A 5 14.06 -11.27 -2.97
C SER A 5 12.75 -10.47 -3.13
N PRO A 6 12.70 -9.50 -4.06
CA PRO A 6 11.48 -8.74 -4.30
C PRO A 6 10.34 -9.68 -4.70
N ALA A 7 9.10 -9.30 -4.39
CA ALA A 7 7.94 -10.09 -4.75
C ALA A 7 7.89 -10.28 -6.28
N PRO A 8 7.59 -11.50 -6.78
CA PRO A 8 7.62 -11.78 -8.21
C PRO A 8 6.40 -11.19 -8.93
N GLY A 9 6.61 -10.74 -10.18
CA GLY A 9 5.53 -10.36 -11.11
C GLY A 9 4.59 -9.30 -10.56
N GLY A 10 3.27 -9.52 -10.68
CA GLY A 10 2.25 -8.59 -10.21
C GLY A 10 2.29 -8.29 -8.70
N LEU A 11 2.91 -9.17 -7.89
CA LEU A 11 3.07 -8.91 -6.46
C LEU A 11 4.10 -7.82 -6.17
N ALA A 12 5.04 -7.53 -7.08
CA ALA A 12 5.98 -6.41 -6.95
C ALA A 12 5.23 -5.07 -6.94
N LEU A 13 4.16 -4.95 -7.73
CA LEU A 13 3.32 -3.75 -7.79
C LEU A 13 2.57 -3.55 -6.48
N LEU A 14 1.95 -4.63 -5.96
CA LEU A 14 1.27 -4.59 -4.67
C LEU A 14 2.24 -4.25 -3.53
N GLN A 15 3.41 -4.89 -3.51
CA GLN A 15 4.47 -4.57 -2.54
C GLN A 15 4.88 -3.09 -2.63
N SER A 16 5.04 -2.56 -3.84
CA SER A 16 5.40 -1.16 -4.04
C SER A 16 4.29 -0.21 -3.56
N LEU A 17 3.02 -0.54 -3.83
CA LEU A 17 1.86 0.25 -3.43
C LEU A 17 1.70 0.31 -1.91
N VAL A 18 1.74 -0.84 -1.22
CA VAL A 18 1.55 -0.88 0.24
C VAL A 18 2.67 -0.17 1.00
N ASN A 19 3.84 0.00 0.38
CA ASN A 19 5.00 0.68 0.94
C ASN A 19 5.15 2.14 0.49
N THR A 20 4.14 2.77 -0.12
CA THR A 20 4.23 4.21 -0.45
C THR A 20 4.13 5.12 0.77
N LEU A 21 3.46 4.65 1.82
CA LEU A 21 3.33 5.34 3.10
C LEU A 21 4.42 4.89 4.06
N ASP A 22 5.25 5.85 4.47
CA ASP A 22 6.10 5.73 5.64
C ASP A 22 5.26 6.01 6.89
N ILE A 23 5.10 5.00 7.76
CA ILE A 23 4.29 5.10 8.97
C ILE A 23 4.98 5.87 10.10
N GLU A 24 6.31 5.98 10.08
CA GLU A 24 7.07 6.69 11.10
C GLU A 24 7.00 8.20 10.86
N THR A 25 7.11 8.61 9.60
CA THR A 25 7.12 10.03 9.21
C THR A 25 5.76 10.54 8.72
N GLY A 26 4.88 9.64 8.30
CA GLY A 26 3.61 9.98 7.64
C GLY A 26 3.77 10.41 6.18
N ALA A 27 4.99 10.40 5.63
CA ALA A 27 5.23 10.77 4.25
C ALA A 27 4.63 9.73 3.29
N ASP A 28 3.86 10.20 2.31
CA ASP A 28 3.25 9.33 1.31
C ASP A 28 3.71 9.72 -0.09
N ARG A 29 4.32 8.77 -0.81
CA ARG A 29 4.75 9.03 -2.20
C ARG A 29 3.59 9.45 -3.10
N LEU A 30 2.36 9.00 -2.82
CA LEU A 30 1.18 9.34 -3.60
C LEU A 30 0.76 10.82 -3.48
N ASP A 31 1.33 11.58 -2.53
CA ASP A 31 1.15 13.04 -2.49
C ASP A 31 1.82 13.74 -3.68
N THR A 32 2.82 13.11 -4.28
CA THR A 32 3.57 13.67 -5.41
C THR A 32 2.98 13.26 -6.75
N PRO A 33 2.95 14.14 -7.77
CA PRO A 33 2.52 13.77 -9.13
C PRO A 33 3.32 12.61 -9.71
N GLN A 34 4.64 12.58 -9.46
CA GLN A 34 5.50 11.48 -9.90
C GLN A 34 5.12 10.16 -9.25
N GLY A 35 4.92 10.16 -7.92
CA GLY A 35 4.52 8.97 -7.20
C GLY A 35 3.16 8.44 -7.64
N ARG A 36 2.22 9.30 -8.07
CA ARG A 36 0.95 8.86 -8.68
C ARG A 36 1.15 8.27 -10.07
N ALA A 37 1.99 8.91 -10.90
CA ALA A 37 2.28 8.45 -12.26
C ALA A 37 2.92 7.05 -12.29
N ASP A 38 3.79 6.72 -11.32
CA ASP A 38 4.41 5.40 -11.19
C ASP A 38 3.37 4.25 -11.09
N PHE A 39 2.16 4.54 -10.59
CA PHE A 39 1.06 3.58 -10.45
C PHE A 39 -0.11 3.84 -11.42
N GLY A 40 -0.01 4.85 -12.30
CA GLY A 40 -1.11 5.24 -13.19
C GLY A 40 -2.36 5.77 -12.47
N ILE A 41 -2.20 6.36 -11.28
CA ILE A 41 -3.31 6.88 -10.47
C ILE A 41 -3.60 8.33 -10.87
N ALA A 42 -4.84 8.63 -11.27
CA ALA A 42 -5.27 10.01 -11.44
C ALA A 42 -5.49 10.69 -10.08
N GLU A 43 -5.38 12.01 -10.03
CA GLU A 43 -5.60 12.76 -8.77
C GLU A 43 -7.01 12.53 -8.19
N ALA A 44 -8.03 12.40 -9.05
CA ALA A 44 -9.40 12.09 -8.64
C ALA A 44 -9.54 10.70 -7.97
N ASP A 45 -8.68 9.75 -8.30
CA ASP A 45 -8.72 8.38 -7.78
C ASP A 45 -7.81 8.17 -6.55
N LEU A 46 -7.07 9.21 -6.15
CA LEU A 46 -6.08 9.14 -5.06
C LEU A 46 -6.69 8.63 -3.75
N ALA A 47 -7.91 9.08 -3.43
CA ALA A 47 -8.60 8.65 -2.21
C ALA A 47 -8.89 7.14 -2.23
N GLY A 48 -9.41 6.62 -3.35
CA GLY A 48 -9.68 5.18 -3.52
C GLY A 48 -8.41 4.35 -3.54
N ALA A 49 -7.33 4.84 -4.16
CA ALA A 49 -6.05 4.16 -4.15
C ALA A 49 -5.46 4.03 -2.73
N ARG A 50 -5.59 5.07 -1.90
CA ARG A 50 -5.19 5.05 -0.50
C ARG A 50 -6.03 4.08 0.32
N GLU A 51 -7.35 4.06 0.10
CA GLU A 51 -8.24 3.11 0.77
C GLU A 51 -7.88 1.67 0.43
N LEU A 52 -7.66 1.36 -0.85
CA LEU A 52 -7.21 0.05 -1.30
C LEU A 52 -5.86 -0.32 -0.65
N ARG A 53 -4.91 0.62 -0.62
CA ARG A 53 -3.61 0.44 0.03
C ARG A 53 -3.76 0.04 1.49
N GLU A 54 -4.57 0.77 2.27
CA GLU A 54 -4.74 0.47 3.70
C GLU A 54 -5.45 -0.87 3.91
N SER A 55 -6.43 -1.21 3.07
CA SER A 55 -7.15 -2.49 3.12
C SER A 55 -6.22 -3.67 2.83
N LEU A 56 -5.33 -3.53 1.83
CA LEU A 56 -4.28 -4.52 1.55
C LEU A 56 -3.26 -4.62 2.69
N ARG A 57 -2.82 -3.49 3.27
CA ARG A 57 -1.92 -3.49 4.44
C ARG A 57 -2.54 -4.23 5.62
N ALA A 58 -3.83 -4.02 5.89
CA ALA A 58 -4.54 -4.74 6.94
C ALA A 58 -4.58 -6.25 6.69
N ALA A 59 -4.85 -6.69 5.46
CA ALA A 59 -4.83 -8.11 5.10
C ALA A 59 -3.43 -8.73 5.29
N LEU A 60 -2.37 -8.02 4.88
CA LEU A 60 -0.98 -8.46 5.06
C LEU A 60 -0.58 -8.53 6.55
N LEU A 61 -0.99 -7.55 7.36
CA LEU A 61 -0.76 -7.55 8.80
C LEU A 61 -1.49 -8.71 9.48
N ALA A 62 -2.75 -8.95 9.12
CA ALA A 62 -3.52 -10.06 9.65
C ALA A 62 -2.87 -11.41 9.30
N HIS A 63 -2.37 -11.58 8.07
CA HIS A 63 -1.61 -12.76 7.68
C HIS A 63 -0.34 -12.96 8.52
N ALA A 64 0.31 -11.87 8.92
CA ALA A 64 1.48 -11.88 9.80
C ALA A 64 1.14 -11.98 11.31
N GLY A 65 -0.14 -12.07 11.69
CA GLY A 65 -0.58 -12.13 13.09
C GLY A 65 -0.60 -10.79 13.82
N HIS A 66 -0.65 -9.68 13.08
CA HIS A 66 -0.69 -8.32 13.62
C HIS A 66 -2.04 -7.64 13.37
N PRO A 67 -2.50 -6.77 14.30
CA PRO A 67 -3.68 -5.94 14.06
C PRO A 67 -3.39 -4.85 13.01
N PRO A 68 -4.42 -4.34 12.33
CA PRO A 68 -4.23 -3.21 11.42
C PRO A 68 -3.89 -1.93 12.22
N HIS A 69 -3.15 -1.01 11.59
CA HIS A 69 -2.81 0.27 12.21
C HIS A 69 -4.00 1.23 12.35
N ARG A 70 -5.08 1.00 11.59
CA ARG A 70 -6.31 1.78 11.57
C ARG A 70 -7.50 0.94 11.13
N ALA A 71 -8.70 1.45 11.33
CA ALA A 71 -9.89 0.89 10.69
C ALA A 71 -9.80 1.05 9.16
N VAL A 72 -10.24 0.01 8.44
CA VAL A 72 -10.21 -0.08 6.98
C VAL A 72 -11.48 -0.75 6.46
N THR A 73 -11.75 -0.58 5.17
CA THR A 73 -12.78 -1.34 4.46
C THR A 73 -12.29 -2.78 4.26
N PRO A 74 -13.02 -3.81 4.73
CA PRO A 74 -12.62 -5.20 4.53
C PRO A 74 -12.60 -5.58 3.05
N LEU A 75 -11.63 -6.41 2.64
CA LEU A 75 -11.62 -7.01 1.31
C LEU A 75 -12.42 -8.31 1.33
N GLY A 76 -13.45 -8.44 0.50
CA GLY A 76 -14.20 -9.68 0.29
C GLY A 76 -15.60 -9.74 0.89
N GLU A 77 -16.23 -8.60 1.16
CA GLU A 77 -17.70 -8.51 1.31
C GLU A 77 -18.39 -8.40 -0.05
#